data_AF-A0A2V7YEK2-F1
#
_entry.id   AF-A0A2V7YEK2-F1
#
_cell.length_a   1.000
_cell.length_b   1.000
_cell.length_c   1.000
_cell.angle_alpha   90.00
_cell.angle_beta   90.00
_cell.angle_gamma   90.00
#
_symmetry.space_group_name_H-M   'P 1'
#
loop_
_entity.id
_entity.type
_entity.pdbx_description
1 polymer ?
#
loop_
_entity_poly.entity_id
_entity_poly.type
_entity_poly.pdbx_seq_one_letter_code
_entity_poly.pdbx_strand_id
1 'polypeptide(L)'
;MEEAEHQLRRFHSHDPNFPGGTVRTTKRISPRKKSPTRVARTVTRSSAHASRTTFFRLSRYQRPLLDFYKAHPNFVLPQTRFNEVIAFVEGGLKDLSVSRTSIQWGIQWPGNQDHIIYVWLDALTNYISALGFGSSEHERFDRYWPADLHLIGKDIIRFHAVYWPAFLISAGVDPP
;
A
#
# COMPACT_ATOMS: atom_id res chain seq x y z
N MET A 1 3.45 7.05 4.78
CA MET A 1 2.34 6.65 5.67
C MET A 1 1.01 7.24 5.21
N GLU A 2 0.92 8.53 4.91
CA GLU A 2 -0.33 9.23 4.61
C GLU A 2 -1.16 8.67 3.43
N GLU A 3 -0.54 8.15 2.37
CA GLU A 3 -1.28 7.60 1.22
C GLU A 3 -1.75 6.15 1.44
N ALA A 4 -0.95 5.33 2.13
CA ALA A 4 -1.36 3.99 2.56
C ALA A 4 -2.42 4.07 3.67
N GLU A 5 -2.28 5.03 4.60
CA GLU A 5 -3.31 5.38 5.58
C GLU A 5 -4.56 5.97 4.91
N HIS A 6 -4.43 6.78 3.86
CA HIS A 6 -5.59 7.33 3.12
C HIS A 6 -6.36 6.21 2.39
N GLN A 7 -5.66 5.20 1.86
CA GLN A 7 -6.29 4.01 1.31
C GLN A 7 -6.96 3.16 2.39
N LEU A 8 -6.44 3.09 3.62
CA LEU A 8 -7.07 2.38 4.75
C LEU A 8 -8.24 3.15 5.39
N ARG A 9 -8.15 4.49 5.47
CA ARG A 9 -9.17 5.37 6.07
C ARG A 9 -10.46 5.46 5.25
N ARG A 10 -10.39 5.35 3.91
CA ARG A 10 -11.59 5.29 3.05
C ARG A 10 -12.46 4.04 3.26
N PHE A 11 -11.93 2.98 3.89
CA PHE A 11 -12.71 1.76 4.17
C PHE A 11 -13.48 1.82 5.49
N HIS A 12 -13.00 2.57 6.47
CA HIS A 12 -13.68 2.69 7.77
C HIS A 12 -14.97 3.52 7.70
N SER A 13 -15.23 4.22 6.59
CA SER A 13 -16.43 5.04 6.40
C SER A 13 -17.65 4.28 5.83
N HIS A 14 -17.58 2.97 5.61
CA HIS A 14 -18.68 2.15 5.06
C HIS A 14 -19.08 0.96 5.96
N ASP A 15 -18.72 0.98 7.24
CA ASP A 15 -19.20 0.01 8.22
C ASP A 15 -20.46 0.55 8.95
N PRO A 16 -21.64 -0.07 8.80
CA PRO A 16 -22.87 0.40 9.44
C PRO A 16 -22.96 0.09 10.94
N ASN A 17 -21.96 -0.56 11.56
CA ASN A 17 -22.02 -1.01 12.96
C ASN A 17 -21.10 -0.27 13.94
N PHE A 18 -20.70 0.98 13.65
CA PHE A 18 -19.95 1.78 14.61
C PHE A 18 -20.88 2.65 15.49
N PRO A 19 -20.96 2.44 16.81
CA PRO A 19 -21.79 3.27 17.68
C PRO A 19 -21.18 4.67 17.78
N GLY A 20 -21.90 5.67 17.27
CA GLY A 20 -21.49 7.06 17.21
C GLY A 20 -21.33 7.71 18.60
N GLY A 21 -20.09 7.81 19.07
CA GLY A 21 -19.73 8.65 20.21
C GLY A 21 -19.81 10.13 19.83
N THR A 22 -20.86 10.81 20.27
CA THR A 22 -21.06 12.25 20.12
C THR A 22 -20.11 13.01 21.05
N VAL A 23 -19.04 13.61 20.52
CA VAL A 23 -18.24 14.59 21.28
C VAL A 23 -18.85 15.97 21.08
N ARG A 24 -19.70 16.40 22.02
CA ARG A 24 -20.14 17.79 22.17
C ARG A 24 -19.08 18.57 22.95
N THR A 25 -18.32 19.43 22.28
CA THR A 25 -17.51 20.46 22.95
C THR A 25 -18.38 21.70 23.17
N THR A 26 -18.80 21.91 24.41
CA THR A 26 -19.44 23.16 24.84
C THR A 26 -18.38 24.25 24.94
N LYS A 27 -18.55 25.36 24.20
CA LYS A 27 -17.86 26.63 24.49
C LYS A 27 -18.88 27.68 24.90
N ARG A 28 -18.76 28.08 26.16
CA ARG A 28 -19.48 29.13 26.88
C ARG A 28 -19.22 30.49 26.19
N ILE A 29 -20.28 31.22 25.86
CA ILE A 29 -20.21 32.59 25.33
C ILE A 29 -20.14 33.58 26.49
N SER A 30 -19.28 34.59 26.40
CA SER A 30 -19.46 35.91 27.02
C SER A 30 -18.81 36.99 26.15
N PRO A 31 -19.37 38.21 26.04
CA PRO A 31 -19.08 39.12 24.94
C PRO A 31 -17.99 40.15 25.28
N ARG A 32 -17.12 40.48 24.32
CA ARG A 32 -16.35 41.74 24.37
C ARG A 32 -16.07 42.28 22.97
N LYS A 33 -16.55 43.50 22.73
CA LYS A 33 -16.31 44.35 21.55
C LYS A 33 -14.81 44.64 21.36
N LYS A 34 -14.34 44.71 20.10
CA LYS A 34 -13.28 45.63 19.62
C LYS A 34 -13.13 45.62 18.08
N SER A 35 -13.17 46.85 17.53
CA SER A 35 -12.61 47.44 16.28
C SER A 35 -12.10 46.58 15.10
N PRO A 36 -12.32 46.99 13.84
CA PRO A 36 -11.85 46.26 12.67
C PRO A 36 -10.40 46.64 12.32
N THR A 37 -9.44 45.77 12.64
CA THR A 37 -8.10 45.82 12.04
C THR A 37 -8.09 44.89 10.83
N ARG A 38 -7.91 45.45 9.64
CA ARG A 38 -7.82 44.72 8.37
C ARG A 38 -6.52 43.92 8.33
N VAL A 39 -6.58 42.64 8.69
CA VAL A 39 -5.46 41.70 8.54
C VAL A 39 -5.42 41.26 7.08
N ALA A 40 -4.32 41.59 6.39
CA ALA A 40 -4.03 41.06 5.07
C ALA A 40 -3.91 39.53 5.18
N ARG A 41 -4.84 38.80 4.57
CA ARG A 41 -4.75 37.35 4.40
C ARG A 41 -3.67 37.07 3.37
N THR A 42 -2.44 36.81 3.82
CA THR A 42 -1.44 36.14 2.99
C THR A 42 -1.99 34.76 2.67
N VAL A 43 -2.60 34.63 1.49
CA VAL A 43 -2.93 33.32 0.92
C VAL A 43 -1.59 32.73 0.50
N THR A 44 -0.99 31.92 1.38
CA THR A 44 0.14 31.07 1.00
C THR A 44 -0.37 30.10 -0.05
N ARG A 45 -0.09 30.39 -1.31
CA ARG A 45 -0.39 29.51 -2.43
C ARG A 45 0.49 28.27 -2.24
N SER A 46 -0.10 27.17 -1.76
CA SER A 46 0.57 25.87 -1.75
C SER A 46 0.96 25.56 -3.20
N SER A 47 2.24 25.71 -3.53
CA SER A 47 2.76 25.28 -4.81
C SER A 47 2.80 23.77 -4.77
N ALA A 48 1.84 23.14 -5.47
CA ALA A 48 1.86 21.72 -5.76
C ALA A 48 3.20 21.39 -6.44
N HIS A 49 4.16 20.90 -5.67
CA HIS A 49 5.35 20.27 -6.22
C HIS A 49 4.86 18.93 -6.78
N ALA A 50 4.68 18.87 -8.09
CA ALA A 50 4.44 17.62 -8.79
C ALA A 50 5.71 16.77 -8.64
N SER A 51 5.78 15.99 -7.56
CA SER A 51 6.84 15.02 -7.35
C SER A 51 6.71 13.96 -8.45
N ARG A 52 7.69 13.92 -9.36
CA ARG A 52 7.82 12.80 -10.28
C ARG A 52 7.96 11.54 -9.44
N THR A 53 7.11 10.54 -9.66
CA THR A 53 7.20 9.25 -8.97
C THR A 53 7.11 8.13 -9.97
N THR A 54 7.91 7.08 -9.75
CA THR A 54 7.89 5.86 -10.56
C THR A 54 6.69 5.00 -10.19
N PHE A 55 6.01 4.48 -11.21
CA PHE A 55 4.86 3.61 -11.05
C PHE A 55 5.16 2.18 -11.51
N PHE A 56 4.79 1.21 -10.69
CA PHE A 56 4.62 -0.17 -11.10
C PHE A 56 3.28 -0.33 -11.79
N ARG A 57 3.28 -0.97 -12.96
CA ARG A 57 2.10 -1.15 -13.82
C ARG A 57 1.16 -2.25 -13.31
N LEU A 58 0.71 -2.11 -12.07
CA LEU A 58 -0.15 -3.09 -11.38
C LEU A 58 -1.43 -3.38 -12.18
N SER A 59 -1.95 -2.40 -12.91
CA SER A 59 -3.12 -2.57 -13.79
C SER A 59 -2.99 -3.72 -14.77
N ARG A 60 -1.77 -4.05 -15.25
CA ARG A 60 -1.53 -5.17 -16.16
C ARG A 60 -1.70 -6.55 -15.52
N TYR A 61 -1.66 -6.63 -14.19
CA TYR A 61 -1.68 -7.89 -13.46
C TYR A 61 -3.06 -8.33 -13.00
N GLN A 62 -4.11 -7.55 -13.30
CA GLN A 62 -5.47 -7.93 -12.93
C GLN A 62 -5.86 -9.30 -13.48
N ARG A 63 -5.68 -9.54 -14.79
CA ARG A 63 -6.03 -10.82 -15.40
C ARG A 63 -5.12 -11.97 -14.91
N PRO A 64 -3.77 -11.83 -14.93
CA PRO A 64 -2.88 -12.84 -14.36
C PRO A 64 -3.23 -13.26 -12.93
N LEU A 65 -3.57 -12.31 -12.06
CA LEU A 65 -3.95 -12.60 -10.68
C LEU A 65 -5.25 -13.39 -10.58
N LEU A 66 -6.28 -13.01 -11.33
CA LEU A 66 -7.56 -13.73 -11.33
C LEU A 66 -7.42 -15.16 -11.87
N ASP A 67 -6.61 -15.35 -12.90
CA ASP A 67 -6.31 -16.69 -13.43
C ASP A 67 -5.53 -17.53 -12.40
N PHE A 68 -4.57 -16.92 -11.69
CA PHE A 68 -3.85 -17.55 -10.59
C PHE A 68 -4.81 -17.96 -9.45
N TYR A 69 -5.68 -17.07 -8.99
CA TYR A 69 -6.65 -17.39 -7.92
C TYR A 69 -7.60 -18.53 -8.31
N LYS A 70 -7.98 -18.61 -9.58
CA LYS A 70 -8.82 -19.71 -10.09
C LYS A 70 -8.09 -21.06 -10.06
N ALA A 71 -6.79 -21.08 -10.37
CA ALA A 71 -5.98 -22.28 -10.31
C ALA A 71 -5.65 -22.69 -8.87
N HIS A 72 -5.61 -21.74 -7.94
CA HIS A 72 -5.23 -21.94 -6.53
C HIS A 72 -6.36 -21.48 -5.59
N PRO A 73 -7.48 -22.22 -5.49
CA PRO A 73 -8.66 -21.78 -4.72
C PRO A 73 -8.42 -21.65 -3.21
N ASN A 74 -7.33 -22.24 -2.69
CA ASN A 74 -6.94 -22.17 -1.28
C ASN A 74 -5.76 -21.22 -1.01
N PHE A 75 -5.38 -20.37 -1.98
CA PHE A 75 -4.23 -19.45 -1.87
C PHE A 75 -4.33 -18.51 -0.66
N VAL A 76 -5.55 -18.08 -0.31
CA VAL A 76 -5.81 -17.26 0.88
C VAL A 76 -6.84 -17.94 1.76
N LEU A 77 -6.53 -18.05 3.05
CA LEU A 77 -7.44 -18.53 4.08
C LEU A 77 -7.65 -17.48 5.18
N PRO A 78 -8.86 -17.38 5.76
CA PRO A 78 -10.08 -18.11 5.41
C PRO A 78 -10.70 -17.60 4.10
N GLN A 79 -11.56 -18.44 3.48
CA GLN A 79 -12.19 -18.15 2.18
C GLN A 79 -12.93 -16.79 2.15
N THR A 80 -13.50 -16.34 3.26
CA THR A 80 -14.17 -15.03 3.34
C THR A 80 -13.24 -13.88 3.00
N ARG A 81 -11.98 -13.94 3.46
CA ARG A 81 -10.95 -12.94 3.15
C ARG A 81 -10.46 -13.08 1.72
N PHE A 82 -10.41 -14.30 1.19
CA PHE A 82 -10.03 -14.49 -0.20
C PHE A 82 -11.06 -13.89 -1.16
N ASN A 83 -12.35 -14.07 -0.88
CA ASN A 83 -13.42 -13.47 -1.67
C ASN A 83 -13.34 -11.94 -1.68
N GLU A 84 -12.95 -11.30 -0.56
CA GLU A 84 -12.71 -9.84 -0.51
C GLU A 84 -11.52 -9.42 -1.41
N VAL A 85 -10.47 -10.24 -1.47
CA VAL A 85 -9.32 -10.00 -2.36
C VAL A 85 -9.72 -10.14 -3.82
N ILE A 86 -10.44 -11.21 -4.18
CA ILE A 86 -10.92 -11.46 -5.54
C ILE A 86 -11.80 -10.29 -5.99
N ALA A 87 -12.80 -9.91 -5.19
CA ALA A 87 -13.69 -8.80 -5.50
C ALA A 87 -12.94 -7.46 -5.67
N PHE A 88 -11.89 -7.22 -4.88
CA PHE A 88 -11.04 -6.04 -5.04
C PHE A 88 -10.31 -6.04 -6.38
N VAL A 89 -9.75 -7.17 -6.80
CA VAL A 89 -9.03 -7.30 -8.09
C VAL A 89 -10.00 -7.21 -9.27
N GLU A 90 -11.18 -7.82 -9.18
CA GLU A 90 -12.25 -7.72 -10.17
C GLU A 90 -12.74 -6.27 -10.36
N GLY A 91 -12.75 -5.48 -9.28
CA GLY A 91 -13.11 -4.06 -9.30
C GLY A 91 -12.13 -3.16 -10.07
N GLY A 92 -10.98 -3.68 -10.49
CA GLY A 92 -10.00 -2.96 -11.32
C GLY A 92 -8.76 -2.52 -10.56
N LEU A 93 -7.58 -2.83 -11.10
CA LEU A 93 -6.30 -2.42 -10.51
C LEU A 93 -5.76 -1.13 -11.14
N LYS A 94 -5.24 -0.24 -10.28
CA LYS A 94 -4.54 0.99 -10.69
C LYS A 94 -3.05 0.85 -10.48
N ASP A 95 -2.28 1.55 -11.29
CA ASP A 95 -0.82 1.57 -11.17
C ASP A 95 -0.38 2.07 -9.79
N LEU A 96 0.64 1.42 -9.24
CA LEU A 96 1.11 1.62 -7.88
C LEU A 96 2.38 2.47 -7.90
N SER A 97 2.37 3.60 -7.20
CA SER A 97 3.59 4.40 -7.02
C SER A 97 4.60 3.66 -6.13
N VAL A 98 5.75 3.29 -6.69
CA VAL A 98 6.82 2.50 -6.04
C VAL A 98 8.05 3.33 -5.66
N SER A 99 7.99 4.65 -5.77
CA SER A 99 9.05 5.55 -5.29
C SER A 99 8.48 6.74 -4.49
N ARG A 100 9.30 7.37 -3.66
CA ARG A 100 8.96 8.60 -2.90
C ARG A 100 10.14 9.56 -2.90
N THR A 101 9.88 10.87 -3.05
CA THR A 101 10.92 11.91 -3.04
C THR A 101 10.90 12.77 -1.77
N SER A 102 9.86 12.64 -0.94
CA SER A 102 9.64 13.47 0.26
C SER A 102 10.28 12.89 1.54
N ILE A 103 10.96 11.75 1.44
CA ILE A 103 11.54 11.00 2.56
C ILE A 103 12.99 10.69 2.19
N GLN A 104 13.89 10.74 3.18
CA GLN A 104 15.32 10.46 2.99
C GLN A 104 15.74 9.13 3.63
N TRP A 105 14.89 8.53 4.47
CA TRP A 105 15.16 7.26 5.15
C TRP A 105 14.53 6.09 4.37
N GLY A 106 15.37 5.24 3.79
CA GLY A 106 14.99 4.01 3.09
C GLY A 106 16.02 3.63 2.02
N ILE A 107 15.69 2.61 1.21
CA ILE A 107 16.57 2.17 0.12
C ILE A 107 16.46 3.16 -1.05
N GLN A 108 17.60 3.67 -1.51
CA GLN A 108 17.66 4.57 -2.66
C GLN A 108 17.33 3.82 -3.96
N TRP A 109 16.62 4.50 -4.86
CA TRP A 109 16.29 3.95 -6.17
C TRP A 109 17.58 3.79 -7.01
N PRO A 110 17.79 2.63 -7.66
CA PRO A 110 18.94 2.43 -8.54
C PRO A 110 19.00 3.49 -9.65
N GLY A 111 20.08 4.25 -9.70
CA GLY A 111 20.29 5.32 -10.69
C GLY A 111 19.60 6.66 -10.39
N ASN A 112 18.85 6.80 -9.28
CA ASN A 112 18.31 8.08 -8.84
C ASN A 112 18.19 8.15 -7.31
N GLN A 113 19.18 8.75 -6.65
CA GLN A 113 19.26 8.80 -5.19
C GLN A 113 18.24 9.74 -4.53
N ASP A 114 17.58 10.63 -5.29
CA ASP A 114 16.51 11.51 -4.79
C ASP A 114 15.20 10.76 -4.56
N HIS A 115 15.11 9.52 -5.03
CA HIS A 115 13.96 8.66 -4.87
C HIS A 115 14.26 7.52 -3.91
N ILE A 116 13.37 7.33 -2.94
CA ILE A 116 13.37 6.21 -2.02
C ILE A 116 12.35 5.17 -2.47
N ILE A 117 12.74 3.89 -2.45
CA ILE A 117 11.89 2.75 -2.77
C ILE A 117 10.69 2.73 -1.82
N TYR A 118 9.51 2.44 -2.36
CA TYR A 118 8.30 2.29 -1.56
C TYR A 118 8.46 1.16 -0.55
N VAL A 119 8.21 1.48 0.73
CA VAL A 119 8.47 0.58 1.87
C VAL A 119 7.83 -0.80 1.75
N TRP A 120 6.68 -0.94 1.08
CA TRP A 120 6.07 -2.26 0.91
C TRP A 120 6.74 -3.10 -0.18
N LEU A 121 7.32 -2.47 -1.21
CA LEU A 121 8.13 -3.20 -2.19
C LEU A 121 9.40 -3.73 -1.52
N ASP A 122 10.06 -2.89 -0.73
CA ASP A 122 11.21 -3.29 0.09
C ASP A 122 10.84 -4.40 1.09
N ALA A 123 9.85 -4.15 1.95
CA ALA A 123 9.44 -5.09 2.98
C ALA A 123 8.99 -6.44 2.39
N LEU A 124 8.22 -6.50 1.31
CA LEU A 124 7.81 -7.78 0.72
C LEU A 124 8.98 -8.56 0.12
N THR A 125 10.00 -7.87 -0.39
CA THR A 125 11.19 -8.52 -0.97
C THR A 125 12.00 -9.30 0.08
N ASN A 126 11.82 -9.02 1.38
CA ASN A 126 12.48 -9.74 2.47
C ASN A 126 12.35 -11.27 2.36
N TYR A 127 11.19 -11.77 1.89
CA TYR A 127 10.90 -13.20 1.84
C TYR A 127 11.84 -13.96 0.89
N ILE A 128 12.23 -13.33 -0.21
CA ILE A 128 13.11 -13.93 -1.22
C ILE A 128 14.57 -13.51 -1.02
N SER A 129 14.81 -12.28 -0.56
CA SER A 129 16.18 -11.80 -0.33
C SER A 129 16.85 -12.50 0.84
N ALA A 130 16.11 -12.86 1.90
CA ALA A 130 16.61 -13.68 3.00
C ALA A 130 17.06 -15.09 2.55
N LEU A 131 16.49 -15.58 1.44
CA LEU A 131 16.86 -16.84 0.80
C LEU A 131 17.99 -16.70 -0.23
N GLY A 132 18.49 -15.48 -0.47
CA GLY A 132 19.59 -15.21 -1.40
C GLY A 132 19.18 -14.91 -2.84
N PHE A 133 17.90 -14.64 -3.10
CA PHE A 133 17.44 -14.22 -4.43
C PHE A 133 18.20 -12.97 -4.93
N GLY A 134 18.72 -13.03 -6.16
CA GLY A 134 19.51 -11.95 -6.77
C GLY A 134 20.97 -11.88 -6.28
N SER A 135 21.42 -12.86 -5.49
CA SER A 135 22.81 -12.98 -5.03
C SER A 135 23.51 -14.22 -5.62
N SER A 136 24.80 -14.37 -5.37
CA SER A 136 25.54 -15.61 -5.69
C SER A 136 25.11 -16.82 -4.83
N GLU A 137 24.54 -16.58 -3.64
CA GLU A 137 24.17 -17.62 -2.65
C GLU A 137 22.69 -18.03 -2.79
N HIS A 138 22.26 -18.50 -3.96
CA HIS A 138 20.85 -18.75 -4.28
C HIS A 138 20.33 -20.16 -3.90
N GLU A 139 21.17 -21.05 -3.36
CA GLU A 139 20.78 -22.45 -3.06
C GLU A 139 19.58 -22.57 -2.11
N ARG A 140 19.43 -21.62 -1.17
CA ARG A 140 18.29 -21.59 -0.25
C ARG A 140 17.00 -21.15 -0.94
N PHE A 141 17.10 -20.23 -1.90
CA PHE A 141 15.95 -19.80 -2.68
C PHE A 141 15.38 -20.97 -3.46
N ASP A 142 16.22 -21.71 -4.19
CA ASP A 142 15.78 -22.87 -4.98
C ASP A 142 15.17 -23.99 -4.13
N ARG A 143 15.62 -24.12 -2.89
CA ARG A 143 15.13 -25.15 -1.97
C ARG A 143 13.83 -24.78 -1.27
N TYR A 144 13.67 -23.53 -0.88
CA TYR A 144 12.62 -23.10 0.05
C TYR A 144 11.58 -22.16 -0.57
N TRP A 145 11.79 -21.70 -1.80
CA TRP A 145 10.82 -20.91 -2.55
C TRP A 145 10.13 -21.78 -3.61
N PRO A 146 8.80 -21.63 -3.84
CA PRO A 146 7.85 -20.77 -3.14
C PRO A 146 7.60 -21.17 -1.69
N ALA A 147 7.23 -20.20 -0.86
CA ALA A 147 6.92 -20.45 0.54
C ALA A 147 5.56 -21.14 0.69
N ASP A 148 5.50 -22.26 1.44
CA ASP A 148 4.24 -23.01 1.65
C ASP A 148 3.17 -22.23 2.42
N LEU A 149 3.57 -21.28 3.28
CA LEU A 149 2.66 -20.50 4.11
C LEU A 149 3.23 -19.12 4.47
N HIS A 150 2.49 -18.08 4.14
CA HIS A 150 2.70 -16.72 4.68
C HIS A 150 1.67 -16.43 5.78
N LEU A 151 2.09 -16.51 7.05
CA LEU A 151 1.23 -16.11 8.17
C LEU A 151 1.27 -14.59 8.35
N ILE A 152 0.12 -13.94 8.18
CA ILE A 152 0.01 -12.48 8.19
C ILE A 152 -1.18 -11.99 9.02
N GLY A 153 -1.12 -10.73 9.45
CA GLY A 153 -2.28 -10.03 9.99
C GLY A 153 -3.30 -9.66 8.91
N LYS A 154 -4.59 -9.62 9.26
CA LYS A 154 -5.67 -9.27 8.32
C LYS A 154 -5.47 -7.92 7.61
N ASP A 155 -4.84 -6.96 8.28
CA ASP A 155 -4.73 -5.57 7.80
C ASP A 155 -3.75 -5.43 6.62
N ILE A 156 -2.92 -6.45 6.38
CA ILE A 156 -1.86 -6.44 5.35
C ILE A 156 -2.14 -7.42 4.20
N ILE A 157 -3.35 -7.96 4.14
CA ILE A 157 -3.73 -9.00 3.17
C ILE A 157 -3.58 -8.57 1.72
N ARG A 158 -3.91 -7.32 1.37
CA ARG A 158 -3.77 -6.84 -0.02
C ARG A 158 -2.32 -6.73 -0.47
N PHE A 159 -1.41 -6.41 0.44
CA PHE A 159 0.02 -6.38 0.12
C PHE A 159 0.50 -7.79 -0.25
N HIS A 160 0.03 -8.82 0.46
CA HIS A 160 0.49 -10.19 0.30
C HIS A 160 -0.28 -11.01 -0.74
N ALA A 161 -1.55 -10.68 -0.98
CA ALA A 161 -2.40 -11.43 -1.91
C ALA A 161 -2.55 -10.74 -3.27
N VAL A 162 -2.24 -9.44 -3.39
CA VAL A 162 -2.36 -8.68 -4.66
C VAL A 162 -1.00 -8.16 -5.11
N TYR A 163 -0.36 -7.30 -4.31
CA TYR A 163 0.87 -6.64 -4.76
C TYR A 163 2.04 -7.60 -4.84
N TRP A 164 2.21 -8.46 -3.84
CA TRP A 164 3.31 -9.39 -3.79
C TRP A 164 3.30 -10.40 -4.95
N PRO A 165 2.20 -11.13 -5.23
CA PRO A 165 2.12 -12.00 -6.40
C PRO A 165 2.31 -11.22 -7.71
N ALA A 166 1.80 -10.00 -7.83
CA ALA A 166 2.03 -9.19 -9.03
C ALA A 166 3.51 -8.82 -9.21
N PHE A 167 4.24 -8.50 -8.13
CA PHE A 167 5.67 -8.25 -8.19
C PHE A 167 6.45 -9.50 -8.59
N LEU A 168 6.11 -10.66 -8.02
CA LEU A 168 6.75 -11.95 -8.32
C LEU A 168 6.53 -12.38 -9.77
N ILE A 169 5.27 -12.34 -10.25
CA ILE A 169 4.94 -12.63 -11.66
C ILE A 169 5.72 -11.68 -12.59
N SER A 170 5.84 -10.40 -12.21
CA SER A 170 6.63 -9.43 -12.99
C SER A 170 8.12 -9.75 -13.02
N ALA A 171 8.65 -10.40 -11.98
CA ALA A 171 10.04 -10.80 -11.86
C ALA A 171 10.31 -12.20 -12.44
N GLY A 172 9.29 -12.90 -12.96
CA GLY A 172 9.41 -14.28 -13.43
C GLY A 172 9.60 -15.29 -12.30
N VAL A 173 9.12 -14.96 -11.09
CA VAL A 173 9.19 -15.81 -9.90
C VAL A 173 7.80 -16.33 -9.57
N ASP A 174 7.71 -17.60 -9.18
CA ASP A 174 6.45 -18.20 -8.80
C ASP A 174 5.88 -17.55 -7.52
N PRO A 175 4.58 -17.21 -7.50
CA PRO A 175 3.88 -16.80 -6.29
C PRO A 175 3.92 -17.89 -5.20
N PRO A 176 3.82 -17.51 -3.91
CA PRO A 176 3.64 -18.45 -2.81
C PRO A 176 2.29 -19.19 -2.91
#